data_AF-A0A2M8RY29-F1
#
_entry.id   AF-A0A2M8RY29-F1
#
_cell.length_a   1.000
_cell.length_b   1.000
_cell.length_c   1.000
_cell.angle_alpha   90.00
_cell.angle_beta   90.00
_cell.angle_gamma   90.00
#
_symmetry.space_group_name_H-M   'P 1'
#
loop_
_entity.id
_entity.type
_entity.pdbx_description
1 polymer ?
#
loop_
_entity_poly.entity_id
_entity_poly.type
_entity_poly.pdbx_seq_one_letter_code
_entity_poly.pdbx_strand_id
1 'polypeptide(L)'
;MKKIITLLTLTILSLSVQAFDQEKFKTDTGYYNLYRGKAKAIVILLTPFNTSNSVKEAFDLYSQGDPTKWRNLVGRLNEARQKGQEIGAFNYMSSCLNATIQADLMWNYAATMTTNGLDEWNDPNAFNLKMYNQAKRNFELEFSDCKSVSRTPPNKEDY
;
A
#
# COMPACT_ATOMS: atom_id res chain seq x y z
N MET A 1 -46.45 -49.14 26.66
CA MET A 1 -46.38 -48.14 25.58
C MET A 1 -45.49 -46.98 26.05
N LYS A 2 -44.24 -46.92 25.57
CA LYS A 2 -43.27 -45.86 25.89
C LYS A 2 -43.51 -44.68 24.96
N LYS A 3 -43.84 -43.50 25.49
CA LYS A 3 -43.89 -42.25 24.72
C LYS A 3 -42.54 -41.54 24.87
N ILE A 4 -41.77 -41.53 23.79
CA ILE A 4 -40.53 -40.75 23.67
C ILE A 4 -40.98 -39.32 23.36
N ILE A 5 -40.71 -38.40 24.28
CA ILE A 5 -40.89 -36.96 24.05
C ILE A 5 -39.56 -36.45 23.51
N THR A 6 -39.50 -36.23 22.20
CA THR A 6 -38.39 -35.57 21.52
C THR A 6 -38.49 -34.09 21.80
N LEU A 7 -37.65 -33.58 22.71
CA LEU A 7 -37.51 -32.15 22.96
C LEU A 7 -36.60 -31.56 21.87
N LEU A 8 -37.19 -30.84 20.90
CA LEU A 8 -36.43 -30.04 19.94
C LEU A 8 -35.81 -28.85 20.68
N THR A 9 -34.50 -28.87 20.88
CA THR A 9 -33.71 -27.69 21.22
C THR A 9 -33.55 -26.83 19.96
N LEU A 10 -34.36 -25.77 19.84
CA LEU A 10 -34.04 -24.65 18.95
C LEU A 10 -32.95 -23.80 19.63
N THR A 11 -31.70 -24.06 19.27
CA THR A 11 -30.63 -23.07 19.41
C THR A 11 -30.88 -21.97 18.38
N ILE A 12 -31.49 -20.86 18.81
CA ILE A 12 -31.50 -19.63 18.03
C ILE A 12 -30.05 -19.11 18.05
N LEU A 13 -29.31 -19.38 16.97
CA LEU A 13 -28.10 -18.62 16.64
C LEU A 13 -28.57 -17.20 16.32
N SER A 14 -28.63 -16.34 17.34
CA SER A 14 -28.73 -14.91 17.15
C SER A 14 -27.45 -14.45 16.47
N LEU A 15 -27.44 -14.47 15.13
CA LEU A 15 -26.50 -13.70 14.33
C LEU A 15 -26.71 -12.25 14.76
N SER A 16 -25.81 -11.75 15.60
CA SER A 16 -25.72 -10.33 15.90
C SER A 16 -25.46 -9.62 14.59
N VAL A 17 -26.52 -9.11 13.95
CA VAL A 17 -26.39 -8.09 12.91
C VAL A 17 -25.65 -6.95 13.59
N GLN A 18 -24.36 -6.79 13.29
CA GLN A 18 -23.62 -5.61 13.74
C GLN A 18 -24.41 -4.40 13.26
N ALA A 19 -24.74 -3.51 14.19
CA ALA A 19 -25.47 -2.31 13.87
C ALA A 19 -24.58 -1.46 12.96
N PHE A 20 -25.08 -1.13 11.77
CA PHE A 20 -24.41 -0.30 10.77
C PHE A 20 -23.79 0.96 11.40
N ASP A 21 -22.47 1.12 11.27
CA ASP A 21 -21.75 2.31 11.73
C ASP A 21 -21.90 3.47 10.74
N GLN A 22 -23.00 4.21 10.90
CA GLN A 22 -23.33 5.35 10.05
C GLN A 22 -22.29 6.49 10.12
N GLU A 23 -21.67 6.71 11.27
CA GLU A 23 -20.73 7.81 11.47
C GLU A 23 -19.42 7.53 10.73
N LYS A 24 -18.89 6.30 10.86
CA LYS A 24 -17.70 5.89 10.14
C LYS A 24 -17.92 5.85 8.63
N PHE A 25 -19.07 5.34 8.17
CA PHE A 25 -19.40 5.32 6.74
C PHE A 25 -19.44 6.74 6.13
N LYS A 26 -20.07 7.70 6.81
CA LYS A 26 -20.10 9.11 6.37
C LYS A 26 -18.70 9.72 6.33
N THR A 27 -17.90 9.46 7.36
CA THR A 27 -16.52 9.96 7.49
C THR A 27 -15.65 9.44 6.35
N ASP A 28 -15.67 8.14 6.08
CA ASP A 28 -14.89 7.52 5.01
C ASP A 28 -15.36 7.96 3.63
N THR A 29 -16.67 8.15 3.44
CA THR A 29 -17.22 8.69 2.19
C THR A 29 -16.72 10.12 1.97
N GLY A 30 -16.65 10.93 3.03
CA GLY A 30 -16.06 12.27 3.01
C GLY A 30 -14.59 12.24 2.56
N TYR A 31 -13.78 11.38 3.17
CA TYR A 31 -12.39 11.19 2.78
C TYR A 31 -12.24 10.72 1.33
N TYR A 32 -13.06 9.76 0.89
CA TYR A 32 -13.02 9.27 -0.48
C TYR A 32 -13.25 10.41 -1.49
N ASN A 33 -14.28 11.22 -1.27
CA ASN A 33 -14.60 12.34 -2.17
C ASN A 33 -13.51 13.41 -2.17
N LEU A 34 -12.89 13.68 -1.03
CA LEU A 34 -11.83 14.67 -0.88
C LEU A 34 -10.51 14.23 -1.55
N TYR A 35 -10.17 12.93 -1.47
CA TYR A 35 -8.82 12.45 -1.77
C TYR A 35 -8.70 11.50 -2.98
N ARG A 36 -9.79 10.98 -3.55
CA ARG A 36 -9.74 10.03 -4.69
C ARG A 36 -8.86 10.49 -5.86
N GLY A 37 -8.84 11.78 -6.17
CA GLY A 37 -7.99 12.33 -7.24
C GLY A 37 -6.50 12.20 -6.92
N LYS A 38 -6.11 12.51 -5.67
CA LYS A 38 -4.74 12.38 -5.18
C LYS A 38 -4.32 10.93 -5.10
N ALA A 39 -5.19 10.06 -4.57
CA ALA A 39 -4.95 8.61 -4.52
C ALA A 39 -4.70 8.02 -5.92
N LYS A 40 -5.51 8.37 -6.93
CA LYS A 40 -5.28 7.96 -8.32
C LYS A 40 -3.94 8.45 -8.87
N ALA A 41 -3.56 9.69 -8.56
CA ALA A 41 -2.26 10.22 -8.97
C ALA A 41 -1.09 9.46 -8.31
N ILE A 42 -1.18 9.15 -7.02
CA ILE A 42 -0.18 8.33 -6.30
C ILE A 42 -0.02 6.97 -6.98
N VAL A 43 -1.12 6.28 -7.32
CA VAL A 43 -1.07 4.99 -8.02
C VAL A 43 -0.30 5.10 -9.34
N ILE A 44 -0.54 6.16 -10.12
CA ILE A 44 0.17 6.39 -11.40
C ILE A 44 1.65 6.68 -11.17
N LEU A 45 1.97 7.53 -10.19
CA LEU A 45 3.35 7.93 -9.88
C LEU A 45 4.17 6.73 -9.39
N LEU A 46 3.59 5.87 -8.56
CA LEU A 46 4.26 4.71 -7.95
C LEU A 46 4.20 3.43 -8.81
N THR A 47 3.43 3.40 -9.90
CA THR A 47 3.35 2.22 -10.79
C THR A 47 4.73 1.66 -11.21
N PRO A 48 5.75 2.46 -11.56
CA PRO A 48 7.08 1.94 -11.89
C PRO A 48 7.76 1.20 -10.73
N PHE A 49 7.50 1.57 -9.49
CA PHE A 49 8.04 0.93 -8.28
C PHE A 49 7.45 -0.48 -8.07
N ASN A 50 6.27 -0.75 -8.65
CA ASN A 50 5.59 -2.06 -8.60
C ASN A 50 6.06 -3.05 -9.68
N THR A 51 7.23 -2.83 -10.24
CA THR A 51 7.87 -3.75 -11.20
C THR A 51 9.02 -4.48 -10.53
N SER A 52 9.46 -5.61 -11.10
CA SER A 52 10.55 -6.40 -10.52
C SER A 52 11.85 -5.59 -10.38
N ASN A 53 12.23 -4.83 -11.41
CA ASN A 53 13.60 -4.32 -11.55
C ASN A 53 13.72 -2.79 -11.72
N SER A 54 12.64 -2.01 -11.84
CA SER A 54 12.76 -0.59 -12.23
C SER A 54 13.61 0.25 -11.27
N VAL A 55 13.57 -0.03 -9.96
CA VAL A 55 14.39 0.70 -8.98
C VAL A 55 15.87 0.32 -9.13
N LYS A 56 16.20 -0.98 -9.16
CA LYS A 56 17.57 -1.45 -9.38
C LYS A 56 18.15 -0.90 -10.68
N GLU A 57 17.42 -1.03 -11.78
CA GLU A 57 17.84 -0.56 -13.10
C GLU A 57 18.10 0.95 -13.11
N ALA A 58 17.33 1.74 -12.35
CA ALA A 58 17.57 3.18 -12.25
C ALA A 58 18.90 3.49 -11.55
N PHE A 59 19.30 2.72 -10.54
CA PHE A 59 20.59 2.85 -9.88
C PHE A 59 21.75 2.28 -10.73
N ASP A 60 21.53 1.17 -11.44
CA ASP A 60 22.51 0.60 -12.38
C ASP A 60 22.83 1.57 -13.53
N LEU A 61 21.81 2.19 -14.14
CA LEU A 61 22.00 3.18 -15.21
C LEU A 61 22.70 4.44 -14.67
N TYR A 62 22.33 4.88 -13.46
CA TYR A 62 22.95 6.02 -12.82
C TYR A 62 24.46 5.82 -12.59
N SER A 63 24.88 4.63 -12.14
CA SER A 63 26.30 4.33 -11.94
C SER A 63 27.09 4.22 -13.26
N GLN A 64 26.40 3.92 -14.37
CA GLN A 64 26.95 3.93 -15.73
C GLN A 64 26.99 5.33 -16.37
N GLY A 65 26.51 6.36 -15.67
CA GLY A 65 26.50 7.74 -16.16
C GLY A 65 25.22 8.16 -16.89
N ASP A 66 24.17 7.33 -16.90
CA ASP A 66 22.84 7.70 -17.39
C ASP A 66 21.86 7.94 -16.23
N PRO A 67 21.66 9.20 -15.81
CA PRO A 67 20.78 9.54 -14.70
C PRO A 67 19.30 9.67 -15.08
N THR A 68 18.92 9.43 -16.35
CA THR A 68 17.58 9.77 -16.86
C THR A 68 16.47 9.05 -16.10
N LYS A 69 16.60 7.73 -15.97
CA LYS A 69 15.62 6.89 -15.25
C LYS A 69 15.61 7.22 -13.75
N TRP A 70 16.79 7.38 -13.16
CA TRP A 70 16.93 7.76 -11.76
C TRP A 70 16.21 9.06 -11.43
N ARG A 71 16.46 10.13 -12.19
CA ARG A 71 15.80 11.44 -11.98
C ARG A 71 14.29 11.34 -12.16
N ASN A 72 13.82 10.56 -13.13
CA ASN A 72 12.40 10.34 -13.34
C ASN A 72 11.73 9.67 -12.13
N LEU A 73 12.34 8.61 -11.59
CA LEU A 73 11.79 7.91 -10.45
C LEU A 73 11.82 8.75 -9.16
N VAL A 74 12.89 9.52 -8.93
CA VAL A 74 12.94 10.48 -7.81
C VAL A 74 11.84 11.53 -7.91
N GLY A 75 11.65 12.10 -9.10
CA GLY A 75 10.59 13.09 -9.33
C GLY A 75 9.21 12.53 -9.01
N ARG A 76 8.93 11.32 -9.50
CA ARG A 76 7.68 10.61 -9.21
C ARG A 76 7.49 10.32 -7.73
N LEU A 77 8.52 9.82 -7.05
CA LEU A 77 8.49 9.51 -5.63
C LEU A 77 8.24 10.77 -4.79
N ASN A 78 8.92 11.86 -5.10
CA ASN A 78 8.74 13.15 -4.41
C ASN A 78 7.31 13.68 -4.58
N GLU A 79 6.76 13.64 -5.79
CA GLU A 79 5.38 14.07 -6.02
C GLU A 79 4.38 13.16 -5.31
N ALA A 80 4.62 11.85 -5.32
CA ALA A 80 3.77 10.89 -4.61
C ALA A 80 3.80 11.15 -3.10
N ARG A 81 4.98 11.43 -2.53
CA ARG A 81 5.17 11.77 -1.10
C ARG A 81 4.36 13.00 -0.71
N GLN A 82 4.41 14.08 -1.49
CA GLN A 82 3.63 15.30 -1.22
C GLN A 82 2.12 15.00 -1.20
N LYS A 83 1.62 14.28 -2.21
CA LYS A 83 0.20 13.91 -2.26
C LYS A 83 -0.19 12.95 -1.13
N GLY A 84 0.69 12.03 -0.74
CA GLY A 84 0.47 11.11 0.38
C GLY A 84 0.33 11.85 1.71
N GLN A 85 1.19 12.85 1.94
CA GLN A 85 1.11 13.71 3.14
C GLN A 85 -0.20 14.49 3.21
N GLU A 86 -0.70 14.99 2.07
CA GLU A 86 -1.99 15.66 1.99
C GLU A 86 -3.19 14.74 2.27
N ILE A 87 -3.09 13.44 1.97
CA ILE A 87 -4.10 12.46 2.35
C ILE A 87 -4.06 12.26 3.88
N GLY A 88 -2.86 12.21 4.46
CA GLY A 88 -2.65 12.02 5.89
C GLY A 88 -2.81 10.56 6.34
N ALA A 89 -2.51 10.32 7.61
CA ALA A 89 -2.64 9.00 8.23
C ALA A 89 -4.08 8.76 8.73
N PHE A 90 -4.43 7.48 8.94
CA PHE A 90 -5.66 7.04 9.63
C PHE A 90 -6.98 7.49 8.96
N ASN A 91 -7.08 7.33 7.64
CA ASN A 91 -8.34 7.50 6.89
C ASN A 91 -8.55 6.35 5.88
N TYR A 92 -9.69 6.38 5.20
CA TYR A 92 -10.08 5.39 4.17
C TYR A 92 -9.02 5.17 3.06
N MET A 93 -8.19 6.18 2.79
CA MET A 93 -7.11 6.13 1.78
C MET A 93 -5.70 6.07 2.40
N SER A 94 -5.57 5.70 3.68
CA SER A 94 -4.28 5.63 4.37
C SER A 94 -3.27 4.70 3.68
N SER A 95 -3.74 3.65 3.00
CA SER A 95 -2.89 2.76 2.19
C SER A 95 -2.11 3.50 1.10
N CYS A 96 -2.63 4.61 0.58
CA CYS A 96 -1.90 5.44 -0.37
C CYS A 96 -0.71 6.16 0.25
N LEU A 97 -0.85 6.69 1.47
CA LEU A 97 0.29 7.23 2.21
C LEU A 97 1.28 6.11 2.55
N ASN A 98 0.81 4.96 3.03
CA ASN A 98 1.68 3.83 3.35
C ASN A 98 2.46 3.34 2.13
N ALA A 99 1.84 3.24 0.96
CA ALA A 99 2.51 2.91 -0.29
C ALA A 99 3.64 3.90 -0.62
N THR A 100 3.42 5.21 -0.38
CA THR A 100 4.49 6.22 -0.58
C THR A 100 5.64 6.02 0.40
N ILE A 101 5.36 5.69 1.66
CA ILE A 101 6.37 5.43 2.70
C ILE A 101 7.21 4.19 2.33
N GLN A 102 6.56 3.11 1.90
CA GLN A 102 7.28 1.88 1.53
C GLN A 102 8.10 2.08 0.25
N ALA A 103 7.61 2.84 -0.73
CA ALA A 103 8.39 3.22 -1.90
C ALA A 103 9.63 4.07 -1.53
N ASP A 104 9.51 4.94 -0.53
CA ASP A 104 10.63 5.71 0.01
C ASP A 104 11.67 4.81 0.68
N LEU A 105 11.23 3.85 1.50
CA LEU A 105 12.11 2.86 2.11
C LEU A 105 12.85 2.03 1.04
N MET A 106 12.14 1.53 0.03
CA MET A 106 12.75 0.85 -1.11
C MET A 106 13.83 1.70 -1.76
N TRP A 107 13.54 2.98 -2.03
CA TRP A 107 14.48 3.91 -2.64
C TRP A 107 15.74 4.12 -1.79
N ASN A 108 15.57 4.31 -0.48
CA ASN A 108 16.67 4.56 0.45
C ASN A 108 17.58 3.33 0.64
N TYR A 109 17.01 2.12 0.73
CA TYR A 109 17.82 0.90 0.77
C TYR A 109 18.56 0.66 -0.55
N ALA A 110 17.89 0.89 -1.69
CA ALA A 110 18.52 0.80 -3.01
C ALA A 110 19.69 1.78 -3.17
N ALA A 111 19.53 3.01 -2.67
CA ALA A 111 20.61 3.99 -2.63
C ALA A 111 21.81 3.49 -1.81
N THR A 112 21.57 3.04 -0.57
CA THR A 112 22.60 2.52 0.33
C THR A 112 23.40 1.36 -0.27
N MET A 113 22.72 0.41 -0.94
CA MET A 113 23.36 -0.73 -1.61
C MET A 113 24.28 -0.30 -2.75
N THR A 114 23.98 0.82 -3.41
CA THR A 114 24.69 1.29 -4.61
C THR A 114 25.82 2.27 -4.27
N THR A 115 25.60 3.20 -3.32
CA THR A 115 26.56 4.28 -3.00
C THR A 115 27.79 3.82 -2.23
N ASN A 116 27.70 2.68 -1.53
CA ASN A 116 28.82 2.16 -0.73
C ASN A 116 29.73 1.22 -1.52
N GLY A 117 29.47 0.99 -2.82
CA GLY A 117 30.26 0.08 -3.65
C GLY A 117 30.17 -1.40 -3.23
N LEU A 118 29.16 -1.74 -2.41
CA LEU A 118 29.01 -3.08 -1.83
C LEU A 118 28.28 -4.07 -2.75
N ASP A 119 27.69 -3.59 -3.86
CA ASP A 119 26.83 -4.35 -4.79
C ASP A 119 26.00 -5.44 -4.07
N GLU A 120 25.35 -5.03 -2.98
CA GLU A 120 24.57 -5.93 -2.11
C GLU A 120 23.38 -6.56 -2.84
N TRP A 121 23.04 -6.08 -4.04
CA TRP A 121 22.02 -6.65 -4.90
C TRP A 121 22.23 -8.15 -5.17
N ASN A 122 23.49 -8.58 -5.21
CA ASN A 122 23.87 -9.96 -5.52
C ASN A 122 24.15 -10.81 -4.26
N ASP A 123 24.12 -10.23 -3.06
CA ASP A 123 24.28 -10.96 -1.81
C ASP A 123 22.91 -11.18 -1.12
N PRO A 124 22.32 -12.39 -1.19
CA PRO A 124 21.02 -12.67 -0.57
C PRO A 124 21.04 -12.53 0.97
N ASN A 125 22.22 -12.53 1.59
CA ASN A 125 22.37 -12.36 3.03
C ASN A 125 22.48 -10.90 3.47
N ALA A 126 22.73 -9.99 2.52
CA ALA A 126 22.92 -8.58 2.79
C ALA A 126 21.71 -7.97 3.51
N PHE A 127 22.02 -7.17 4.54
CA PHE A 127 21.00 -6.54 5.37
C PHE A 127 20.12 -5.59 4.56
N ASN A 128 20.71 -4.72 3.73
CA ASN A 128 19.92 -3.75 2.98
C ASN A 128 19.06 -4.42 1.90
N LEU A 129 19.54 -5.52 1.29
CA LEU A 129 18.72 -6.29 0.35
C LEU A 129 17.50 -6.92 1.04
N LYS A 130 17.67 -7.46 2.25
CA LYS A 130 16.55 -7.99 3.05
C LYS A 130 15.55 -6.90 3.41
N MET A 131 16.03 -5.73 3.80
CA MET A 131 15.16 -4.58 4.15
C MET A 131 14.45 -4.00 2.91
N TYR A 132 15.14 -3.89 1.78
CA TYR A 132 14.56 -3.52 0.49
C TYR A 132 13.43 -4.48 0.11
N ASN A 133 13.67 -5.79 0.19
CA ASN A 133 12.67 -6.80 -0.15
C ASN A 133 11.48 -6.81 0.81
N GLN A 134 11.69 -6.52 2.10
CA GLN A 134 10.60 -6.33 3.05
C GLN A 134 9.77 -5.09 2.72
N ALA A 135 10.42 -3.96 2.45
CA ALA A 135 9.75 -2.73 2.02
C ALA A 135 8.97 -2.96 0.72
N LYS A 136 9.53 -3.72 -0.23
CA LYS A 136 8.87 -4.10 -1.48
C LYS A 136 7.59 -4.91 -1.26
N ARG A 137 7.63 -5.93 -0.40
CA ARG A 137 6.42 -6.71 -0.07
C ARG A 137 5.33 -5.84 0.55
N ASN A 138 5.70 -4.98 1.49
CA ASN A 138 4.76 -4.06 2.11
C ASN A 138 4.22 -3.03 1.10
N PHE A 139 5.10 -2.52 0.22
CA PHE A 139 4.72 -1.63 -0.87
C PHE A 139 3.68 -2.29 -1.79
N GLU A 140 3.90 -3.54 -2.22
CA GLU A 140 3.00 -4.24 -3.13
C GLU A 140 1.59 -4.42 -2.53
N LEU A 141 1.52 -4.72 -1.22
CA LEU A 141 0.26 -4.79 -0.48
C LEU A 141 -0.44 -3.42 -0.44
N GLU A 142 0.24 -2.41 0.10
CA GLU A 142 -0.31 -1.06 0.27
C GLU A 142 -0.64 -0.38 -1.06
N PHE A 143 0.14 -0.64 -2.10
CA PHE A 143 -0.09 -0.15 -3.45
C PHE A 143 -1.33 -0.80 -4.07
N SER A 144 -1.52 -2.11 -3.88
CA SER A 144 -2.73 -2.80 -4.31
C SER A 144 -3.97 -2.25 -3.61
N ASP A 145 -3.89 -2.03 -2.30
CA ASP A 145 -4.99 -1.47 -1.52
C ASP A 145 -5.28 -0.02 -1.92
N CYS A 146 -4.25 0.82 -2.06
CA CYS A 146 -4.39 2.18 -2.58
C CYS A 146 -5.06 2.20 -3.96
N LYS A 147 -4.65 1.29 -4.85
CA LYS A 147 -5.26 1.12 -6.17
C LYS A 147 -6.74 0.75 -6.07
N SER A 148 -7.12 -0.10 -5.13
CA SER A 148 -8.51 -0.47 -4.86
C SER A 148 -9.33 0.72 -4.34
N VAL A 149 -8.94 1.30 -3.19
CA VAL A 149 -9.68 2.39 -2.53
C VAL A 149 -9.70 3.69 -3.33
N SER A 150 -8.75 3.89 -4.25
CA SER A 150 -8.76 5.04 -5.17
C SER A 150 -9.87 4.96 -6.24
N ARG A 151 -10.43 3.77 -6.46
CA ARG A 151 -11.44 3.49 -7.50
C ARG A 151 -12.79 3.11 -6.93
N THR A 152 -12.79 2.52 -5.74
CA THR A 152 -13.98 2.00 -5.10
C THR A 152 -14.35 2.91 -3.93
N PRO A 153 -15.53 3.55 -3.95
CA PRO A 153 -16.03 4.26 -2.78
C PRO A 153 -16.35 3.28 -1.64
N PRO A 154 -16.43 3.73 -0.38
CA PRO A 154 -16.93 2.92 0.73
C PRO A 154 -18.25 2.23 0.39
N ASN A 155 -18.34 0.92 0.64
CA ASN A 155 -19.60 0.17 0.52
C ASN A 155 -20.29 0.15 1.88
N LYS A 156 -21.59 0.45 1.90
CA LYS A 156 -22.39 0.49 3.13
C LYS A 156 -22.41 -0.85 3.87
N GLU A 157 -22.28 -1.96 3.16
CA GLU A 157 -22.27 -3.33 3.72
C GLU A 157 -21.02 -3.65 4.55
N ASP A 158 -19.96 -2.84 4.42
CA ASP A 158 -18.69 -3.02 5.16
C ASP A 158 -18.71 -2.34 6.55
N TYR A 159 -19.83 -1.73 6.96
CA TYR A 159 -20.00 -0.91 8.17
C TYR A 159 -21.19 -1.39 8.99
#